data_AF-A0A6P1A677-F1
#
_entry.id   AF-A0A6P1A677-F1
#
_cell.length_a   1.000
_cell.length_b   1.000
_cell.length_c   1.000
_cell.angle_alpha   90.00
_cell.angle_beta   90.00
_cell.angle_gamma   90.00
#
_symmetry.space_group_name_H-M   'P 1'
#
loop_
_entity.id
_entity.type
_entity.pdbx_description
1 polymer ?
#
loop_
_entity_poly.entity_id
_entity_poly.type
_entity_poly.pdbx_seq_one_letter_code
_entity_poly.pdbx_strand_id
1 'polypeptide(L)'
;MAESKLETLTADWSDVNPNPKYLAREYLKTPPKTPQLTDQFHHELEFKTTTSIPHSGISTASLTSLESPPDLEVADTVSNPFMGQVAPISKLLDIPSTQTNSNSLDNSPDNSLDISQNLGVTDPLSNGPMERVTPVYELSDVQPTDWAYEALQSLLKRYRCLTGYEDDTYRGNRALTRYEFAFGLNFCLNRVNAMIIGKTANLVTEADLAAMQRLQEEFSGELATVQARVDNLEGRVTFLEDHQFSTTTILRGSVDIALATGFGGKKAVPSGQSPTEDFDDTNTLLGGRAILNFDTSFTGRDLLRTRLRAGNTSNFSTGFTGTAMTKFGFATNTGNDVKLNQLFYRFPLGNKGLVSIAAAGQGATALIPTLNPAFSISSFGFNNYIYDLGFGAGAGIYYQFNDVIATGAAYYTGSASNSDFGLFNGAFGALAQVTLTPSDRFGMALTYVRYYSPETANTASFLGSEFAQSPFGSNTATSSNSLGVSTSYRFSDRFTLGGWVGYSNAIAESSPRNNDFDGSTGSKADIWSWAITAAFPDIGKLGSQLNLIVGMPPRLASNDVAGRRDRDVSYHLELSYRYPLTDRIFITPGVLVIIDPEHNDENDTIGVGLLRTQFNF
;
A
#
# COMPACT_ATOMS: atom_id res chain seq x y z
N MET A 1 -19.40 -73.13 -23.46
CA MET A 1 -19.68 -73.03 -24.90
C MET A 1 -19.14 -71.70 -25.39
N ALA A 2 -18.16 -71.80 -26.29
CA ALA A 2 -17.64 -70.82 -27.24
C ALA A 2 -16.99 -69.51 -26.73
N GLU A 3 -15.66 -69.60 -26.64
CA GLU A 3 -14.65 -68.57 -26.90
C GLU A 3 -14.67 -68.07 -28.35
N SER A 4 -14.11 -66.88 -28.62
CA SER A 4 -13.18 -66.54 -29.74
C SER A 4 -13.00 -65.01 -29.77
N LYS A 5 -11.90 -64.36 -30.19
CA LYS A 5 -10.53 -64.73 -30.57
C LYS A 5 -9.72 -63.42 -30.63
N LEU A 6 -8.42 -63.54 -30.35
CA LEU A 6 -7.36 -62.58 -30.61
C LEU A 6 -7.18 -62.32 -32.12
N GLU A 7 -6.79 -61.10 -32.50
CA GLU A 7 -5.91 -60.89 -33.66
C GLU A 7 -4.92 -59.74 -33.40
N THR A 8 -3.65 -60.13 -33.37
CA THR A 8 -2.42 -59.33 -33.29
C THR A 8 -2.01 -58.84 -34.68
N LEU A 9 -1.53 -57.59 -34.78
CA LEU A 9 -0.64 -57.16 -35.87
C LEU A 9 0.60 -56.48 -35.27
N THR A 10 1.73 -57.14 -35.48
CA THR A 10 3.11 -56.74 -35.19
C THR A 10 3.67 -55.85 -36.29
N ALA A 11 4.46 -54.83 -35.94
CA ALA A 11 5.59 -54.38 -36.76
C ALA A 11 6.68 -53.77 -35.86
N ASP A 12 7.91 -54.24 -36.09
CA ASP A 12 9.10 -54.11 -35.25
C ASP A 12 10.16 -53.26 -36.01
N TRP A 13 10.56 -52.17 -35.35
CA TRP A 13 11.86 -51.47 -35.25
C TRP A 13 12.78 -51.11 -36.44
N SER A 14 13.49 -49.99 -36.18
CA SER A 14 14.77 -49.49 -36.76
C SER A 14 14.70 -48.93 -38.18
N ASP A 15 15.14 -47.70 -38.50
CA ASP A 15 16.46 -47.16 -38.15
C ASP A 15 16.59 -45.64 -38.49
N VAL A 16 17.57 -44.99 -37.85
CA VAL A 16 18.31 -43.74 -38.23
C VAL A 16 17.71 -42.33 -38.01
N ASN A 17 18.36 -41.58 -37.11
CA ASN A 17 18.50 -40.10 -37.06
C ASN A 17 19.90 -39.75 -37.65
N PRO A 18 20.18 -38.61 -38.34
CA PRO A 18 20.31 -37.28 -37.70
C PRO A 18 19.82 -36.06 -38.54
N ASN A 19 19.46 -34.98 -37.82
CA ASN A 19 19.29 -33.54 -38.18
C ASN A 19 20.27 -32.93 -39.23
N PRO A 20 20.19 -31.65 -39.71
CA PRO A 20 19.13 -30.61 -39.69
C PRO A 20 18.97 -29.82 -41.04
N LYS A 21 18.09 -28.79 -41.05
CA LYS A 21 18.09 -27.53 -41.86
C LYS A 21 17.02 -27.33 -42.96
N TYR A 22 16.36 -26.16 -42.84
CA TYR A 22 15.62 -25.36 -43.83
C TYR A 22 14.47 -26.03 -44.60
N LEU A 23 13.26 -25.54 -44.39
CA LEU A 23 12.40 -24.99 -45.45
C LEU A 23 11.32 -24.10 -44.83
N ALA A 24 11.39 -22.81 -45.15
CA ALA A 24 10.34 -21.84 -44.91
C ALA A 24 9.40 -21.79 -46.12
N ARG A 25 8.16 -21.37 -45.86
CA ARG A 25 7.09 -20.97 -46.81
C ARG A 25 6.34 -22.11 -47.50
N GLU A 26 5.14 -22.40 -47.02
CA GLU A 26 3.86 -22.03 -47.65
C GLU A 26 2.70 -22.58 -46.81
N TYR A 27 1.48 -22.09 -47.07
CA TYR A 27 0.18 -22.46 -46.46
C TYR A 27 -0.31 -21.64 -45.26
N LEU A 28 -0.55 -20.36 -45.52
CA LEU A 28 -1.80 -19.71 -45.12
C LEU A 28 -2.92 -20.21 -46.05
N LYS A 29 -3.96 -20.88 -45.50
CA LYS A 29 -5.39 -20.80 -45.88
C LYS A 29 -6.16 -21.99 -45.28
N THR A 30 -6.77 -21.80 -44.11
CA THR A 30 -8.15 -22.21 -43.75
C THR A 30 -8.34 -22.07 -42.22
N PRO A 31 -9.38 -21.36 -41.74
CA PRO A 31 -9.69 -21.31 -40.32
C PRO A 31 -10.47 -22.57 -39.86
N PRO A 32 -10.22 -23.13 -38.66
CA PRO A 32 -11.09 -24.15 -38.10
C PRO A 32 -12.37 -23.55 -37.53
N LYS A 33 -13.46 -24.30 -37.71
CA LYS A 33 -14.85 -23.98 -37.35
C LYS A 33 -15.07 -23.99 -35.83
N THR A 34 -15.80 -22.99 -35.33
CA THR A 34 -16.37 -22.92 -33.98
C THR A 34 -17.64 -23.79 -33.89
N PRO A 35 -17.90 -24.53 -32.79
CA PRO A 35 -19.16 -25.25 -32.59
C PRO A 35 -20.27 -24.30 -32.10
N GLN A 36 -21.49 -24.52 -32.60
CA GLN A 36 -22.70 -23.78 -32.22
C GLN A 36 -23.24 -24.25 -30.86
N LEU A 37 -23.62 -23.29 -30.02
CA LEU A 37 -24.48 -23.49 -28.85
C LEU A 37 -25.80 -22.77 -29.10
N THR A 38 -26.88 -23.52 -28.88
CA THR A 38 -28.28 -23.23 -29.18
C THR A 38 -28.92 -22.18 -28.27
N ASP A 39 -29.79 -21.37 -28.85
CA ASP A 39 -30.65 -20.36 -28.24
C ASP A 39 -31.61 -20.91 -27.17
N GLN A 40 -31.76 -20.19 -26.05
CA GLN A 40 -33.08 -19.99 -25.43
C GLN A 40 -33.13 -18.88 -24.34
N PHE A 41 -34.12 -18.00 -24.49
CA PHE A 41 -34.75 -17.07 -23.52
C PHE A 41 -34.27 -15.60 -23.33
N HIS A 42 -34.91 -14.73 -24.13
CA HIS A 42 -35.74 -13.55 -23.77
C HIS A 42 -35.19 -12.21 -23.18
N HIS A 43 -35.49 -11.17 -23.98
CA HIS A 43 -35.91 -9.78 -23.70
C HIS A 43 -34.95 -8.68 -23.20
N GLU A 44 -34.71 -7.75 -24.15
CA GLU A 44 -34.73 -6.28 -24.05
C GLU A 44 -34.05 -5.57 -22.86
N LEU A 45 -33.00 -4.82 -23.16
CA LEU A 45 -33.02 -3.36 -23.05
C LEU A 45 -31.86 -2.76 -23.88
N GLU A 46 -32.23 -2.04 -24.94
CA GLU A 46 -31.33 -1.20 -25.72
C GLU A 46 -30.79 -0.04 -24.87
N PHE A 47 -29.48 0.19 -24.89
CA PHE A 47 -28.94 1.55 -24.91
C PHE A 47 -27.72 1.60 -25.83
N LYS A 48 -27.98 2.12 -27.04
CA LYS A 48 -27.00 2.54 -28.03
C LYS A 48 -26.28 3.80 -27.53
N THR A 49 -24.96 3.76 -27.46
CA THR A 49 -24.12 4.91 -27.82
C THR A 49 -22.87 4.42 -28.53
N THR A 50 -22.96 4.41 -29.85
CA THR A 50 -21.83 4.26 -30.77
C THR A 50 -21.16 5.63 -30.91
N THR A 51 -19.86 5.73 -30.68
CA THR A 51 -19.05 6.79 -31.31
C THR A 51 -17.66 6.24 -31.59
N SER A 52 -17.46 5.87 -32.85
CA SER A 52 -16.21 5.43 -33.46
C SER A 52 -15.61 6.58 -34.25
N ILE A 53 -14.35 6.97 -33.99
CA ILE A 53 -13.46 7.59 -34.99
C ILE A 53 -11.99 7.20 -34.66
N PRO A 54 -11.02 7.29 -35.59
CA PRO A 54 -10.29 6.13 -36.09
C PRO A 54 -8.78 6.16 -35.80
N HIS A 55 -8.11 5.03 -36.04
CA HIS A 55 -6.66 4.92 -36.08
C HIS A 55 -6.04 5.70 -37.25
N SER A 56 -5.01 6.49 -36.95
CA SER A 56 -3.93 6.82 -37.87
C SER A 56 -2.60 6.55 -37.17
N GLY A 57 -1.78 5.71 -37.79
CA GLY A 57 -0.42 5.44 -37.35
C GLY A 57 0.61 6.39 -37.99
N ILE A 58 1.87 6.10 -37.64
CA ILE A 58 3.16 6.57 -38.20
C ILE A 58 3.84 7.67 -37.37
N SER A 59 4.85 7.31 -36.59
CA SER A 59 6.27 7.34 -37.03
C SER A 59 7.22 7.09 -35.86
N THR A 60 8.13 6.14 -36.08
CA THR A 60 9.36 5.92 -35.31
C THR A 60 10.33 7.08 -35.49
N ALA A 61 10.91 7.57 -34.39
CA ALA A 61 12.15 8.36 -34.41
C ALA A 61 13.00 8.05 -33.17
N SER A 62 14.29 7.89 -33.45
CA SER A 62 15.37 7.38 -32.61
C SER A 62 15.70 8.29 -31.41
N LEU A 63 16.12 7.69 -30.30
CA LEU A 63 16.70 8.40 -29.15
C LEU A 63 18.17 7.99 -28.98
N THR A 64 19.06 8.95 -29.20
CA THR A 64 20.46 8.93 -28.79
C THR A 64 20.62 9.72 -27.49
N SER A 65 21.30 9.07 -26.53
CA SER A 65 22.11 9.59 -25.40
C SER A 65 21.84 10.98 -24.82
N LEU A 66 21.70 11.07 -23.49
CA LEU A 66 22.36 12.11 -22.68
C LEU A 66 22.45 11.69 -21.20
N GLU A 67 23.51 12.24 -20.59
CA GLU A 67 24.17 11.92 -19.33
C GLU A 67 23.36 11.92 -18.02
N SER A 68 23.89 11.14 -17.08
CA SER A 68 23.65 11.16 -15.62
C SER A 68 24.13 12.44 -14.95
N PRO A 69 23.43 12.90 -13.88
CA PRO A 69 24.14 13.30 -12.66
C PRO A 69 23.34 12.93 -11.37
N PRO A 70 23.76 13.33 -10.15
CA PRO A 70 24.50 12.52 -9.17
C PRO A 70 23.64 12.06 -7.97
N ASP A 71 24.27 11.24 -7.11
CA ASP A 71 23.76 10.64 -5.87
C ASP A 71 22.90 11.57 -4.99
N LEU A 72 21.72 11.06 -4.62
CA LEU A 72 20.91 11.55 -3.50
C LEU A 72 20.44 10.35 -2.67
N GLU A 73 20.80 10.37 -1.39
CA GLU A 73 20.40 9.41 -0.36
C GLU A 73 18.87 9.40 -0.13
N VAL A 74 18.34 8.16 -0.10
CA VAL A 74 17.26 7.65 0.78
C VAL A 74 15.84 8.21 0.66
N ALA A 75 14.90 7.33 0.25
CA ALA A 75 13.61 7.12 0.93
C ALA A 75 12.95 5.79 0.46
N ASP A 76 12.65 4.92 1.42
CA ASP A 76 12.16 3.55 1.27
C ASP A 76 10.91 3.42 0.38
N THR A 77 10.96 2.46 -0.55
CA THR A 77 9.83 2.09 -1.41
C THR A 77 8.90 1.09 -0.72
N VAL A 78 7.61 1.45 -0.73
CA VAL A 78 6.48 0.71 -0.17
C VAL A 78 6.33 -0.67 -0.83
N SER A 79 6.96 -1.65 -0.20
CA SER A 79 6.49 -3.03 -0.10
C SER A 79 6.43 -3.32 1.40
N ASN A 80 5.23 -3.37 2.01
CA ASN A 80 4.99 -3.67 3.44
C ASN A 80 6.15 -3.26 4.39
N PRO A 81 6.16 -2.05 4.97
CA PRO A 81 7.37 -1.52 5.58
C PRO A 81 7.89 -2.26 6.82
N PHE A 82 7.23 -3.30 7.34
CA PHE A 82 7.71 -4.01 8.53
C PHE A 82 7.37 -5.52 8.51
N MET A 83 8.02 -6.29 7.65
CA MET A 83 8.15 -7.74 7.86
C MET A 83 9.32 -7.99 8.82
N GLY A 84 9.01 -8.06 10.12
CA GLY A 84 9.95 -8.54 11.15
C GLY A 84 10.13 -7.68 12.42
N GLN A 85 9.58 -6.46 12.50
CA GLN A 85 9.61 -5.66 13.73
C GLN A 85 8.23 -5.11 14.05
N VAL A 86 7.82 -5.17 15.32
CA VAL A 86 6.75 -4.30 15.82
C VAL A 86 7.31 -2.89 15.80
N ALA A 87 7.12 -2.20 14.68
CA ALA A 87 7.48 -0.80 14.60
C ALA A 87 6.59 -0.04 15.60
N PRO A 88 7.14 0.92 16.38
CA PRO A 88 6.31 1.83 17.15
C PRO A 88 5.28 2.46 16.21
N ILE A 89 4.06 2.73 16.71
CA ILE A 89 2.95 3.22 15.87
C ILE A 89 3.32 4.46 15.04
N SER A 90 4.28 5.26 15.51
CA SER A 90 4.90 6.36 14.75
C SER A 90 5.37 5.91 13.35
N LYS A 91 6.01 4.75 13.23
CA LYS A 91 6.49 4.21 11.94
C LYS A 91 5.40 3.57 11.07
N LEU A 92 4.22 3.24 11.62
CA LEU A 92 3.06 2.72 10.88
C LEU A 92 2.20 3.85 10.28
N LEU A 93 2.34 5.05 10.86
CA LEU A 93 1.69 6.30 10.46
C LEU A 93 2.53 7.12 9.49
N ASP A 94 3.80 6.75 9.29
CA ASP A 94 4.68 7.34 8.28
C ASP A 94 4.20 6.94 6.86
N ILE A 95 3.17 7.62 6.36
CA ILE A 95 3.29 8.17 5.00
C ILE A 95 4.51 9.10 5.08
N PRO A 96 5.43 9.15 4.10
CA PRO A 96 6.54 10.09 4.16
C PRO A 96 5.97 11.50 4.32
N SER A 97 5.88 11.98 5.55
CA SER A 97 5.93 13.39 5.84
C SER A 97 7.33 13.76 5.37
N THR A 98 7.40 14.57 4.33
CA THR A 98 8.60 15.37 4.07
C THR A 98 9.01 15.95 5.41
N GLN A 99 10.09 15.41 6.00
CA GLN A 99 10.67 15.98 7.19
C GLN A 99 11.15 17.37 6.79
N THR A 100 10.41 18.40 7.19
CA THR A 100 10.99 19.72 7.35
C THR A 100 11.85 19.64 8.62
N ASN A 101 13.11 19.25 8.45
CA ASN A 101 14.10 19.40 9.51
C ASN A 101 14.28 20.90 9.75
N SER A 102 13.66 21.39 10.83
CA SER A 102 14.07 22.61 11.49
C SER A 102 15.33 22.28 12.30
N ASN A 103 16.49 22.47 11.67
CA ASN A 103 17.69 22.89 12.37
C ASN A 103 18.39 23.94 11.49
N SER A 104 18.24 25.18 11.95
CA SER A 104 18.97 26.36 11.56
C SER A 104 20.49 26.11 11.56
N LEU A 105 21.15 26.47 10.47
CA LEU A 105 22.36 27.32 10.41
C LEU A 105 22.80 27.47 8.95
N ASP A 106 22.32 28.57 8.36
CA ASP A 106 23.09 29.57 7.59
C ASP A 106 24.10 29.10 6.52
N ASN A 107 23.71 29.21 5.25
CA ASN A 107 24.37 30.09 4.26
C ASN A 107 23.66 30.02 2.89
N SER A 108 23.34 31.20 2.35
CA SER A 108 23.01 31.62 0.96
C SER A 108 23.24 30.63 -0.20
N PRO A 109 22.53 30.71 -1.36
CA PRO A 109 22.27 31.97 -2.07
C PRO A 109 20.94 32.11 -2.86
N ASP A 110 20.58 33.37 -3.09
CA ASP A 110 20.15 33.94 -4.39
C ASP A 110 19.09 33.19 -5.23
N ASN A 111 17.87 33.75 -5.26
CA ASN A 111 17.12 33.88 -6.51
C ASN A 111 16.00 34.93 -6.37
N SER A 112 16.10 35.92 -7.25
CA SER A 112 15.16 37.00 -7.47
C SER A 112 13.79 36.49 -7.95
N LEU A 113 12.72 37.01 -7.36
CA LEU A 113 11.38 36.96 -7.92
C LEU A 113 10.80 38.36 -7.99
N ASP A 114 10.78 38.83 -9.25
CA ASP A 114 10.07 39.99 -9.77
C ASP A 114 8.57 39.85 -9.49
N ILE A 115 8.00 40.79 -8.73
CA ILE A 115 6.54 40.98 -8.62
C ILE A 115 6.24 42.40 -9.08
N SER A 116 6.17 42.55 -10.39
CA SER A 116 5.49 43.66 -11.04
C SER A 116 4.08 43.21 -11.43
N GLN A 117 3.09 43.94 -10.89
CA GLN A 117 1.77 44.21 -11.45
C GLN A 117 0.89 43.00 -11.83
N ASN A 118 -0.20 42.78 -11.10
CA ASN A 118 -1.59 42.95 -11.59
C ASN A 118 -2.58 42.37 -10.55
N LEU A 119 -3.24 43.23 -9.78
CA LEU A 119 -4.40 42.83 -8.97
C LEU A 119 -5.52 43.84 -9.22
N GLY A 120 -6.34 43.53 -10.22
CA GLY A 120 -7.68 44.10 -10.37
C GLY A 120 -8.56 43.60 -9.24
N VAL A 121 -9.03 44.53 -8.41
CA VAL A 121 -9.99 44.26 -7.34
C VAL A 121 -11.39 44.31 -7.96
N THR A 122 -12.11 43.19 -7.91
CA THR A 122 -13.56 43.16 -8.03
C THR A 122 -14.13 43.02 -6.62
N ASP A 123 -14.95 44.00 -6.24
CA ASP A 123 -15.65 44.10 -4.96
C ASP A 123 -16.99 43.37 -5.05
N PRO A 124 -17.37 42.59 -4.01
CA PRO A 124 -18.75 42.64 -3.56
C PRO A 124 -18.84 42.62 -2.02
N LEU A 125 -19.25 43.72 -1.39
CA LEU A 125 -20.59 43.90 -0.79
C LEU A 125 -20.67 45.11 0.16
N SER A 126 -21.82 45.76 0.10
CA SER A 126 -22.16 47.08 0.62
C SER A 126 -22.97 47.04 1.93
N ASN A 127 -22.85 48.15 2.70
CA ASN A 127 -23.65 48.69 3.82
C ASN A 127 -23.17 48.33 5.25
N GLY A 128 -22.75 49.23 6.15
CA GLY A 128 -22.63 50.71 6.28
C GLY A 128 -22.31 51.04 7.78
N PRO A 129 -22.34 52.27 8.32
CA PRO A 129 -22.10 53.61 7.76
C PRO A 129 -21.05 54.42 8.58
N MET A 130 -20.15 55.11 7.88
CA MET A 130 -19.72 56.51 8.08
C MET A 130 -18.37 56.66 7.41
N GLU A 131 -18.44 57.32 6.26
CA GLU A 131 -17.34 57.91 5.53
C GLU A 131 -16.49 58.75 6.48
N ARG A 132 -15.37 58.18 6.96
CA ARG A 132 -14.23 59.00 7.35
C ARG A 132 -13.71 59.61 6.06
N VAL A 133 -14.10 60.85 5.82
CA VAL A 133 -13.39 61.74 4.89
C VAL A 133 -11.96 61.84 5.44
N THR A 134 -11.04 61.07 4.86
CA THR A 134 -9.60 61.30 5.04
C THR A 134 -9.33 62.73 4.57
N PRO A 135 -8.89 63.66 5.45
CA PRO A 135 -8.51 65.01 5.05
C PRO A 135 -7.56 64.94 3.85
N VAL A 136 -7.70 65.84 2.88
CA VAL A 136 -6.85 65.88 1.66
C VAL A 136 -5.35 65.99 1.98
N TYR A 137 -4.99 66.39 3.21
CA TYR A 137 -3.62 66.33 3.76
C TYR A 137 -3.08 64.88 3.93
N GLU A 138 -3.93 63.90 4.21
CA GLU A 138 -3.56 62.48 4.35
C GLU A 138 -3.28 61.80 3.00
N LEU A 139 -3.53 62.48 1.88
CA LEU A 139 -3.21 62.03 0.52
C LEU A 139 -1.88 62.59 0.00
N SER A 140 -1.19 63.43 0.78
CA SER A 140 0.11 63.96 0.37
C SER A 140 1.20 62.93 0.63
N ASP A 141 1.83 62.48 -0.45
CA ASP A 141 3.05 61.69 -0.38
C ASP A 141 4.12 62.41 0.45
N VAL A 142 4.91 61.62 1.19
CA VAL A 142 6.08 62.08 1.93
C VAL A 142 7.15 62.45 0.90
N GLN A 143 7.49 63.73 0.83
CA GLN A 143 8.48 64.25 -0.12
C GLN A 143 9.90 64.02 0.40
N PRO A 144 10.90 63.90 -0.49
CA PRO A 144 12.30 63.77 -0.08
C PRO A 144 12.84 64.92 0.78
N THR A 145 12.19 66.09 0.71
CA THR A 145 12.52 67.29 1.50
C THR A 145 11.81 67.36 2.85
N ASP A 146 10.90 66.43 3.14
CA ASP A 146 10.17 66.42 4.40
C ASP A 146 11.04 65.89 5.53
N TRP A 147 10.89 66.49 6.71
CA TRP A 147 11.64 66.10 7.91
C TRP A 147 11.52 64.60 8.21
N ALA A 148 10.32 64.03 7.99
CA ALA A 148 10.03 62.62 8.27
C ALA A 148 10.85 61.69 7.36
N TYR A 149 11.02 62.10 6.10
CA TYR A 149 11.84 61.37 5.12
C TYR A 149 13.32 61.36 5.51
N GLU A 150 13.87 62.52 5.87
CA GLU A 150 15.26 62.65 6.33
C GLU A 150 15.50 61.88 7.63
N ALA A 151 14.55 61.93 8.57
CA ALA A 151 14.60 61.21 9.82
C ALA A 151 14.62 59.69 9.61
N LEU A 152 13.73 59.15 8.79
CA LEU A 152 13.71 57.72 8.47
C LEU A 152 14.99 57.30 7.73
N GLN A 153 15.48 58.09 6.77
CA GLN A 153 16.75 57.79 6.10
C GLN A 153 17.95 57.75 7.05
N SER A 154 18.01 58.65 8.03
CA SER A 154 19.05 58.66 9.06
C SER A 154 19.00 57.38 9.90
N LEU A 155 17.79 56.97 10.33
CA LEU A 155 17.57 55.73 11.08
C LEU A 155 17.96 54.50 10.26
N LEU A 156 17.53 54.44 8.99
CA LEU A 156 17.85 53.37 8.06
C LEU A 156 19.36 53.18 7.88
N LYS A 157 20.09 54.28 7.64
CA LYS A 157 21.54 54.26 7.47
C LYS A 157 22.27 53.86 8.75
N ARG A 158 21.82 54.36 9.90
CA ARG A 158 22.48 54.14 11.19
C ARG A 158 22.22 52.76 11.76
N TYR A 159 20.98 52.28 11.66
CA TYR A 159 20.54 51.01 12.27
C TYR A 159 20.41 49.86 11.27
N ARG A 160 20.63 50.12 9.97
CA ARG A 160 20.56 49.13 8.88
C ARG A 160 19.32 48.25 8.97
N CYS A 161 18.18 48.91 9.15
CA CYS A 161 16.89 48.29 9.38
C CYS A 161 16.09 48.07 8.08
N LEU A 162 16.72 47.98 6.91
CA LEU A 162 16.07 47.43 5.72
C LEU A 162 17.07 46.47 5.10
N THR A 163 16.70 45.21 5.00
CA THR A 163 17.46 44.15 4.34
C THR A 163 16.53 43.50 3.33
N GLY A 164 16.82 43.62 2.03
CA GLY A 164 15.96 43.04 0.98
C GLY A 164 15.90 43.78 -0.36
N TYR A 165 16.59 44.90 -0.54
CA TYR A 165 16.84 45.50 -1.86
C TYR A 165 18.30 45.26 -2.23
N GLU A 166 18.58 44.71 -3.43
CA GLU A 166 19.94 44.36 -3.89
C GLU A 166 20.95 45.52 -3.87
N ASP A 167 20.47 46.77 -3.82
CA ASP A 167 21.28 47.98 -3.86
C ASP A 167 21.48 48.68 -2.50
N ASP A 168 20.97 48.13 -1.38
CA ASP A 168 21.02 48.74 -0.03
C ASP A 168 20.49 50.19 0.04
N THR A 169 19.73 50.64 -0.97
CA THR A 169 19.23 52.01 -1.05
C THR A 169 17.71 52.08 -0.99
N TYR A 170 17.21 52.85 -0.02
CA TYR A 170 15.86 53.40 -0.07
C TYR A 170 15.85 54.41 -1.22
N ARG A 171 15.28 54.03 -2.39
CA ARG A 171 15.34 54.78 -3.66
C ARG A 171 15.02 56.27 -3.47
N GLY A 172 16.08 57.05 -3.26
CA GLY A 172 16.06 58.26 -2.45
C GLY A 172 15.45 59.51 -3.09
N ASN A 173 15.03 59.43 -4.35
CA ASN A 173 14.74 60.61 -5.17
C ASN A 173 13.27 60.70 -5.62
N ARG A 174 12.35 60.00 -4.95
CA ARG A 174 10.92 60.10 -5.24
C ARG A 174 10.11 60.29 -3.96
N ALA A 175 8.98 60.97 -4.09
CA ALA A 175 7.97 60.99 -3.05
C ALA A 175 7.45 59.57 -2.79
N LEU A 176 7.10 59.28 -1.55
CA LEU A 176 6.57 57.98 -1.14
C LEU A 176 5.18 58.14 -0.57
N THR A 177 4.33 57.16 -0.81
CA THR A 177 3.04 57.16 -0.14
C THR A 177 3.25 57.03 1.37
N ARG A 178 2.35 57.64 2.17
CA ARG A 178 2.42 57.56 3.64
C ARG A 178 2.36 56.11 4.14
N TYR A 179 1.75 55.20 3.37
CA TYR A 179 1.75 53.75 3.63
C TYR A 179 3.10 53.07 3.35
N GLU A 180 3.76 53.39 2.23
CA GLU A 180 5.12 52.90 1.95
C GLU A 180 6.11 53.39 3.02
N PHE A 181 5.95 54.63 3.47
CA PHE A 181 6.72 55.20 4.56
C PHE A 181 6.48 54.48 5.90
N ALA A 182 5.22 54.27 6.28
CA ALA A 182 4.85 53.58 7.51
C ALA A 182 5.36 52.12 7.56
N PHE A 183 5.42 51.43 6.41
CA PHE A 183 6.00 50.09 6.30
C PHE A 183 7.50 50.09 6.63
N GLY A 184 8.27 51.01 6.04
CA GLY A 184 9.70 51.17 6.32
C GLY A 184 9.98 51.56 7.78
N LEU A 185 9.16 52.46 8.32
CA LEU A 185 9.22 52.87 9.73
C LEU A 185 8.94 51.70 10.68
N ASN A 186 7.90 50.91 10.44
CA ASN A 186 7.54 49.76 11.29
C ASN A 186 8.68 48.75 11.39
N PHE A 187 9.34 48.45 10.27
CA PHE A 187 10.50 47.56 10.27
C PHE A 187 11.64 48.13 11.13
N CYS A 188 11.90 49.43 11.00
CA CYS A 188 12.97 50.08 11.75
C CYS A 188 12.72 50.13 13.26
N LEU A 189 11.48 50.39 13.67
CA LEU A 189 11.06 50.34 15.06
C LEU A 189 11.26 48.95 15.67
N ASN A 190 10.88 47.89 14.94
CA ASN A 190 11.04 46.51 15.41
C ASN A 190 12.52 46.12 15.56
N ARG A 191 13.38 46.52 14.61
CA ARG A 191 14.82 46.27 14.67
C ARG A 191 15.47 46.98 15.85
N VAL A 192 15.13 48.24 16.09
CA VAL A 192 15.65 49.02 17.22
C VAL A 192 15.17 48.46 18.56
N ASN A 193 13.89 48.10 18.67
CA ASN A 193 13.35 47.44 19.87
C ASN A 193 14.10 46.14 20.19
N ALA A 194 14.40 45.32 19.18
CA ALA A 194 15.19 44.10 19.37
C ALA A 194 16.61 44.38 19.90
N MET A 195 17.26 45.46 19.45
CA MET A 195 18.59 45.87 19.94
C MET A 195 18.56 46.43 21.37
N ILE A 196 17.52 47.18 21.72
CA ILE A 196 17.31 47.67 23.10
C ILE A 196 17.11 46.48 24.05
N ILE A 197 16.26 45.51 23.67
CA ILE A 197 15.99 44.31 24.47
C ILE A 197 17.24 43.42 24.60
N GLY A 198 18.01 43.28 23.52
CA GLY A 198 19.26 42.52 23.48
C GLY A 198 20.43 43.12 24.28
N LYS A 199 20.20 44.24 24.99
CA LYS A 199 21.20 44.99 25.78
C LYS A 199 22.41 45.46 24.97
N THR A 200 22.31 45.56 23.65
CA THR A 200 23.26 46.30 22.80
C THR A 200 22.95 47.80 22.78
N ALA A 201 22.60 48.34 23.96
CA ALA A 201 22.00 49.65 24.17
C ALA A 201 22.91 50.85 23.82
N ASN A 202 24.23 50.64 23.68
CA ASN A 202 25.18 51.71 23.38
C ASN A 202 25.11 52.24 21.94
N LEU A 203 24.22 51.70 21.10
CA LEU A 203 24.06 52.10 19.70
C LEU A 203 22.86 53.04 19.48
N VAL A 204 21.94 53.14 20.43
CA VAL A 204 20.70 53.93 20.25
C VAL A 204 20.83 55.28 20.95
N THR A 205 20.76 56.38 20.19
CA THR A 205 20.89 57.74 20.75
C THR A 205 19.54 58.30 21.20
N GLU A 206 19.55 59.20 22.19
CA GLU A 206 18.36 59.89 22.69
C GLU A 206 17.65 60.71 21.59
N ALA A 207 18.44 61.30 20.67
CA ALA A 207 17.93 62.03 19.51
C ALA A 207 17.16 61.11 18.55
N ASP A 208 17.63 59.88 18.34
CA ASP A 208 16.96 58.92 17.46
C ASP A 208 15.67 58.39 18.09
N LEU A 209 15.65 58.20 19.41
CA LEU A 209 14.43 57.84 20.15
C LEU A 209 13.38 58.94 20.05
N ALA A 210 13.76 60.21 20.21
CA ALA A 210 12.85 61.33 20.03
C ALA A 210 12.33 61.44 18.58
N ALA A 211 13.19 61.20 17.59
CA ALA A 211 12.79 61.15 16.19
C ALA A 211 11.81 60.01 15.90
N MET A 212 12.07 58.80 16.42
CA MET A 212 11.19 57.64 16.30
C MET A 212 9.83 57.87 16.97
N GLN A 213 9.80 58.46 18.17
CA GLN A 213 8.55 58.80 18.86
C GLN A 213 7.70 59.77 18.04
N ARG A 214 8.33 60.82 17.50
CA ARG A 214 7.63 61.79 16.65
C ARG A 214 7.12 61.18 15.35
N LEU A 215 7.89 60.28 14.74
CA LEU A 215 7.47 59.52 13.56
C LEU A 215 6.31 58.56 13.86
N GLN A 216 6.32 57.90 15.03
CA GLN A 216 5.21 57.06 15.48
C GLN A 216 3.93 57.86 15.71
N GLU A 217 4.03 59.07 16.25
CA GLU A 217 2.87 59.96 16.44
C GLU A 217 2.31 60.43 15.08
N GLU A 218 3.16 60.90 14.18
CA GLU A 218 2.74 61.45 12.88
C GLU A 218 2.17 60.41 11.91
N PHE A 219 2.59 59.14 12.01
CA PHE A 219 2.14 58.03 11.17
C PHE A 219 1.30 57.01 11.94
N SER A 220 0.75 57.39 13.10
CA SER A 220 0.01 56.48 13.98
C SER A 220 -1.18 55.78 13.30
N GLY A 221 -1.89 56.48 12.40
CA GLY A 221 -3.03 55.91 11.66
C GLY A 221 -2.60 54.89 10.58
N GLU A 222 -1.52 55.19 9.87
CA GLU A 222 -0.95 54.32 8.83
C GLU A 222 -0.25 53.11 9.45
N LEU A 223 0.47 53.29 10.56
CA LEU A 223 1.06 52.21 11.36
C LEU A 223 -0.03 51.29 11.93
N ALA A 224 -1.13 51.82 12.43
CA ALA A 224 -2.27 51.02 12.88
C ALA A 224 -2.91 50.22 11.73
N THR A 225 -2.95 50.79 10.53
CA THR A 225 -3.44 50.09 9.33
C THR A 225 -2.49 48.99 8.87
N VAL A 226 -1.18 49.24 8.89
CA VAL A 226 -0.15 48.21 8.60
C VAL A 226 -0.23 47.09 9.62
N GLN A 227 -0.35 47.41 10.92
CA GLN A 227 -0.51 46.41 11.98
C GLN A 227 -1.80 45.61 11.78
N ALA A 228 -2.93 46.25 11.53
CA ALA A 228 -4.20 45.55 11.27
C ALA A 228 -4.13 44.64 10.03
N ARG A 229 -3.37 45.02 8.99
CA ARG A 229 -3.13 44.16 7.82
C ARG A 229 -2.19 43.00 8.14
N VAL A 230 -1.16 43.21 8.96
CA VAL A 230 -0.29 42.14 9.46
C VAL A 230 -1.08 41.17 10.33
N ASP A 231 -1.88 41.66 11.29
CA ASP A 231 -2.74 40.84 12.16
C ASP A 231 -3.80 40.08 11.34
N ASN A 232 -4.37 40.70 10.31
CA ASN A 232 -5.29 40.03 9.40
C ASN A 232 -4.59 38.97 8.54
N LEU A 233 -3.38 39.25 8.05
CA LEU A 233 -2.57 38.30 7.30
C LEU A 233 -2.13 37.13 8.18
N GLU A 234 -1.65 37.37 9.39
CA GLU A 234 -1.33 36.34 10.39
C GLU A 234 -2.56 35.53 10.78
N GLY A 235 -3.71 36.18 10.99
CA GLY A 235 -4.98 35.51 11.25
C GLY A 235 -5.46 34.66 10.06
N ARG A 236 -5.27 35.14 8.82
CA ARG A 236 -5.56 34.37 7.60
C ARG A 236 -4.57 33.24 7.37
N VAL A 237 -3.29 33.42 7.68
CA VAL A 237 -2.26 32.38 7.62
C VAL A 237 -2.56 31.30 8.65
N THR A 238 -2.81 31.67 9.91
CA THR A 238 -3.20 30.73 10.97
C THR A 238 -4.51 30.01 10.62
N PHE A 239 -5.51 30.72 10.12
CA PHE A 239 -6.76 30.09 9.65
C PHE A 239 -6.53 29.14 8.48
N LEU A 240 -5.69 29.51 7.49
CA LEU A 240 -5.34 28.65 6.36
C LEU A 240 -4.43 27.49 6.76
N GLU A 241 -3.58 27.62 7.77
CA GLU A 241 -2.78 26.52 8.34
C GLU A 241 -3.69 25.56 9.12
N ASP A 242 -4.65 26.08 9.90
CA ASP A 242 -5.62 25.31 10.68
C ASP A 242 -6.76 24.71 9.84
N HIS A 243 -7.08 25.29 8.68
CA HIS A 243 -8.18 24.88 7.78
C HIS A 243 -7.71 24.51 6.37
N GLN A 244 -6.41 24.31 6.17
CA GLN A 244 -5.95 23.53 5.03
C GLN A 244 -6.42 22.10 5.27
N PHE A 245 -7.52 21.73 4.61
CA PHE A 245 -7.68 20.35 4.20
C PHE A 245 -6.36 19.95 3.53
N SER A 246 -5.60 19.06 4.17
CA SER A 246 -4.50 18.38 3.50
C SER A 246 -5.12 17.59 2.35
N THR A 247 -5.20 18.19 1.16
CA THR A 247 -5.59 17.49 -0.06
C THR A 247 -4.36 16.85 -0.70
N THR A 248 -3.37 16.43 0.09
CA THR A 248 -2.18 15.73 -0.37
C THR A 248 -2.53 14.27 -0.69
N THR A 249 -3.40 14.09 -1.68
CA THR A 249 -3.61 12.75 -2.24
C THR A 249 -2.36 12.39 -3.03
N ILE A 250 -1.61 11.41 -2.54
CA ILE A 250 -0.44 10.87 -3.23
C ILE A 250 -0.89 9.66 -4.05
N LEU A 251 -0.62 9.72 -5.36
CA LEU A 251 -0.75 8.55 -6.22
C LEU A 251 0.51 7.69 -6.09
N ARG A 252 0.34 6.41 -5.77
CA ARG A 252 1.43 5.41 -5.78
C ARG A 252 1.08 4.27 -6.72
N GLY A 253 1.90 4.06 -7.73
CA GLY A 253 1.72 3.02 -8.73
C GLY A 253 2.68 1.86 -8.52
N SER A 254 2.21 0.64 -8.80
CA SER A 254 3.09 -0.52 -9.00
C SER A 254 2.62 -1.39 -10.15
N VAL A 255 3.54 -1.83 -10.99
CA VAL A 255 3.30 -2.79 -12.06
C VAL A 255 4.19 -4.01 -11.86
N ASP A 256 3.58 -5.19 -11.85
CA ASP A 256 4.26 -6.47 -11.79
C ASP A 256 4.13 -7.17 -13.14
N ILE A 257 5.23 -7.75 -13.64
CA ILE A 257 5.26 -8.70 -14.73
C ILE A 257 5.81 -10.00 -14.18
N ALA A 258 5.09 -11.10 -14.36
CA ALA A 258 5.46 -12.40 -13.84
C ALA A 258 5.51 -13.44 -14.96
N LEU A 259 6.68 -14.06 -15.12
CA LEU A 259 6.88 -15.26 -15.91
C LEU A 259 6.94 -16.45 -14.95
N ALA A 260 6.05 -17.42 -15.10
CA ALA A 260 6.00 -18.59 -14.25
C ALA A 260 5.78 -19.87 -15.06
N THR A 261 6.32 -20.98 -14.57
CA THR A 261 6.16 -22.29 -15.20
C THR A 261 6.07 -23.35 -14.12
N GLY A 262 5.20 -24.34 -14.33
CA GLY A 262 5.05 -25.49 -13.44
C GLY A 262 5.82 -26.69 -13.96
N PHE A 263 6.15 -27.62 -13.08
CA PHE A 263 6.81 -28.88 -13.40
C PHE A 263 6.22 -29.98 -12.51
N GLY A 264 5.89 -31.14 -13.07
CA GLY A 264 5.38 -32.29 -12.31
C GLY A 264 5.05 -33.48 -13.20
N GLY A 265 4.72 -34.63 -12.61
CA GLY A 265 4.26 -35.79 -13.38
C GLY A 265 2.77 -35.71 -13.70
N LYS A 266 1.95 -35.54 -12.65
CA LYS A 266 0.50 -35.51 -12.73
C LYS A 266 -0.10 -34.37 -11.91
N LYS A 267 -1.33 -33.99 -12.24
CA LYS A 267 -2.11 -33.08 -11.38
C LYS A 267 -2.45 -33.80 -10.07
N ALA A 268 -2.30 -33.07 -8.98
CA ALA A 268 -2.60 -33.56 -7.64
C ALA A 268 -4.09 -33.85 -7.47
N VAL A 269 -4.40 -34.89 -6.68
CA VAL A 269 -5.77 -35.21 -6.26
C VAL A 269 -5.88 -35.33 -4.74
N PRO A 270 -7.06 -35.12 -4.13
CA PRO A 270 -7.23 -35.21 -2.68
C PRO A 270 -6.78 -36.55 -2.09
N SER A 271 -6.45 -36.55 -0.79
CA SER A 271 -6.08 -37.75 -0.05
C SER A 271 -7.10 -38.89 -0.23
N GLY A 272 -6.61 -40.08 -0.57
CA GLY A 272 -7.45 -41.24 -0.86
C GLY A 272 -7.83 -41.45 -2.33
N GLN A 273 -7.30 -40.64 -3.24
CA GLN A 273 -7.44 -40.82 -4.69
C GLN A 273 -6.06 -41.00 -5.34
N SER A 274 -6.04 -41.69 -6.48
CA SER A 274 -4.83 -41.84 -7.29
C SER A 274 -4.84 -40.84 -8.45
N PRO A 275 -3.74 -40.11 -8.71
CA PRO A 275 -3.69 -39.14 -9.79
C PRO A 275 -3.70 -39.84 -11.16
N THR A 276 -4.59 -39.39 -12.04
CA THR A 276 -4.76 -39.95 -13.40
C THR A 276 -4.55 -38.94 -14.52
N GLU A 277 -4.61 -37.64 -14.23
CA GLU A 277 -4.46 -36.58 -15.23
C GLU A 277 -2.99 -36.13 -15.29
N ASP A 278 -2.40 -36.21 -16.47
CA ASP A 278 -1.02 -35.77 -16.68
C ASP A 278 -0.88 -34.26 -16.43
N PHE A 279 0.26 -33.88 -15.88
CA PHE A 279 0.62 -32.49 -15.71
C PHE A 279 1.10 -31.95 -17.06
N ASP A 280 0.43 -30.93 -17.59
CA ASP A 280 0.89 -30.30 -18.82
C ASP A 280 2.04 -29.33 -18.50
N ASP A 281 3.25 -29.89 -18.47
CA ASP A 281 4.54 -29.23 -18.22
C ASP A 281 4.84 -28.06 -19.18
N THR A 282 4.05 -27.86 -20.24
CA THR A 282 4.29 -26.81 -21.25
C THR A 282 3.63 -25.48 -20.93
N ASN A 283 2.82 -25.40 -19.87
CA ASN A 283 2.04 -24.21 -19.56
C ASN A 283 2.85 -23.16 -18.79
N THR A 284 3.60 -22.38 -19.57
CA THR A 284 4.26 -21.15 -19.12
C THR A 284 3.25 -20.01 -19.09
N LEU A 285 3.09 -19.39 -17.92
CA LEU A 285 2.31 -18.18 -17.72
C LEU A 285 3.20 -16.94 -17.90
N LEU A 286 2.76 -15.99 -18.71
CA LEU A 286 3.24 -14.61 -18.68
C LEU A 286 2.05 -13.70 -18.35
N GLY A 287 2.06 -13.13 -17.14
CA GLY A 287 0.98 -12.30 -16.62
C GLY A 287 1.48 -10.94 -16.14
N GLY A 288 0.56 -9.97 -16.13
CA GLY A 288 0.79 -8.65 -15.57
C GLY A 288 -0.23 -8.32 -14.47
N ARG A 289 0.16 -7.39 -13.58
CA ARG A 289 -0.73 -6.76 -12.60
C ARG A 289 -0.35 -5.30 -12.41
N ALA A 290 -1.33 -4.42 -12.44
CA ALA A 290 -1.18 -3.00 -12.09
C ALA A 290 -2.00 -2.67 -10.84
N ILE A 291 -1.41 -1.90 -9.93
CA ILE A 291 -2.05 -1.38 -8.72
C ILE A 291 -1.83 0.13 -8.70
N LEU A 292 -2.91 0.88 -8.44
CA LEU A 292 -2.87 2.31 -8.19
C LEU A 292 -3.47 2.57 -6.81
N ASN A 293 -2.71 3.20 -5.92
CA ASN A 293 -3.18 3.66 -4.61
C ASN A 293 -3.33 5.17 -4.64
N PHE A 294 -4.50 5.65 -4.23
CA PHE A 294 -4.74 7.05 -3.90
C PHE A 294 -4.76 7.15 -2.38
N ASP A 295 -3.68 7.70 -1.83
CA ASP A 295 -3.47 7.85 -0.39
C ASP A 295 -3.73 9.30 0.01
N THR A 296 -4.82 9.54 0.73
CA THR A 296 -5.23 10.88 1.19
C THR A 296 -5.09 10.96 2.70
N SER A 297 -4.58 12.08 3.22
CA SER A 297 -4.49 12.35 4.66
C SER A 297 -5.16 13.68 4.99
N PHE A 298 -6.08 13.72 5.95
CA PHE A 298 -6.80 14.95 6.34
C PHE A 298 -6.16 15.67 7.54
N THR A 299 -5.38 14.94 8.35
CA THR A 299 -4.78 15.40 9.61
C THR A 299 -3.24 15.28 9.61
N GLY A 300 -2.66 14.74 8.54
CA GLY A 300 -1.24 14.39 8.47
C GLY A 300 -0.85 13.11 9.21
N ARG A 301 -1.78 12.51 9.98
CA ARG A 301 -1.56 11.25 10.72
C ARG A 301 -2.56 10.16 10.37
N ASP A 302 -3.54 10.46 9.53
CA ASP A 302 -4.57 9.53 9.06
C ASP A 302 -4.35 9.17 7.58
N LEU A 303 -4.96 8.07 7.15
CA LEU A 303 -4.86 7.54 5.80
C LEU A 303 -6.23 7.06 5.33
N LEU A 304 -6.79 7.75 4.34
CA LEU A 304 -7.82 7.21 3.46
C LEU A 304 -7.13 6.62 2.24
N ARG A 305 -7.28 5.30 2.02
CA ARG A 305 -6.76 4.62 0.84
C ARG A 305 -7.88 4.15 -0.07
N THR A 306 -7.82 4.57 -1.32
CA THR A 306 -8.56 3.96 -2.44
C THR A 306 -7.58 3.22 -3.33
N ARG A 307 -7.72 1.89 -3.45
CA ARG A 307 -6.85 1.07 -4.32
C ARG A 307 -7.63 0.57 -5.52
N LEU A 308 -7.14 0.89 -6.72
CA LEU A 308 -7.55 0.26 -7.96
C LEU A 308 -6.55 -0.83 -8.34
N ARG A 309 -7.05 -1.94 -8.88
CA ARG A 309 -6.23 -3.06 -9.30
C ARG A 309 -6.75 -3.68 -10.60
N ALA A 310 -5.84 -4.02 -11.50
CA ALA A 310 -6.12 -4.74 -12.74
C ALA A 310 -5.02 -5.78 -13.00
N GLY A 311 -5.34 -6.89 -13.66
CA GLY A 311 -4.34 -7.86 -14.08
C GLY A 311 -4.92 -9.09 -14.75
N ASN A 312 -4.06 -9.94 -15.29
CA ASN A 312 -4.39 -11.21 -15.93
C ASN A 312 -3.49 -12.36 -15.43
N THR A 313 -2.85 -12.19 -14.28
CA THR A 313 -1.99 -13.22 -13.69
C THR A 313 -2.86 -14.23 -12.95
N SER A 314 -3.05 -15.41 -13.54
CA SER A 314 -3.74 -16.55 -12.92
C SER A 314 -2.88 -17.23 -11.85
N ASN A 315 -3.52 -17.95 -10.92
CA ASN A 315 -2.81 -18.79 -9.97
C ASN A 315 -2.45 -20.14 -10.59
N PHE A 316 -1.26 -20.65 -10.25
CA PHE A 316 -0.96 -22.08 -10.33
C PHE A 316 -1.67 -22.73 -9.14
N SER A 317 -2.91 -23.16 -9.30
CA SER A 317 -3.76 -23.71 -8.24
C SER A 317 -4.57 -24.90 -8.78
N THR A 318 -5.70 -25.28 -8.17
CA THR A 318 -6.46 -26.51 -8.46
C THR A 318 -6.73 -26.72 -9.96
N GLY A 319 -7.09 -25.67 -10.70
CA GLY A 319 -7.33 -25.80 -12.15
C GLY A 319 -6.10 -26.14 -12.99
N PHE A 320 -4.90 -25.92 -12.46
CA PHE A 320 -3.63 -26.14 -13.14
C PHE A 320 -2.81 -27.29 -12.51
N THR A 321 -2.50 -27.20 -11.22
CA THR A 321 -1.67 -28.18 -10.50
C THR A 321 -2.49 -29.26 -9.79
N GLY A 322 -3.83 -29.16 -9.78
CA GLY A 322 -4.70 -30.03 -8.98
C GLY A 322 -4.75 -29.67 -7.49
N THR A 323 -3.95 -28.70 -7.01
CA THR A 323 -3.87 -28.32 -5.60
C THR A 323 -3.89 -26.80 -5.39
N ALA A 324 -4.39 -26.34 -4.24
CA ALA A 324 -4.26 -24.93 -3.82
C ALA A 324 -2.90 -24.58 -3.20
N MET A 325 -2.05 -25.58 -2.93
CA MET A 325 -0.76 -25.39 -2.25
C MET A 325 0.27 -24.62 -3.08
N THR A 326 0.10 -24.54 -4.40
CA THR A 326 1.01 -23.82 -5.33
C THR A 326 0.61 -22.37 -5.60
N LYS A 327 -0.42 -21.86 -4.90
CA LYS A 327 -1.01 -20.54 -5.14
C LYS A 327 -0.03 -19.40 -4.88
N PHE A 328 0.03 -18.43 -5.80
CA PHE A 328 0.89 -17.26 -5.65
C PHE A 328 0.29 -16.21 -4.74
N GLY A 329 1.16 -15.47 -4.06
CA GLY A 329 0.76 -14.37 -3.18
C GLY A 329 0.35 -13.09 -3.93
N PHE A 330 0.80 -12.93 -5.17
CA PHE A 330 0.61 -11.71 -5.95
C PHE A 330 -0.35 -11.87 -7.14
N ALA A 331 -0.82 -13.10 -7.41
CA ALA A 331 -1.71 -13.35 -8.56
C ALA A 331 -2.96 -12.46 -8.49
N THR A 332 -3.38 -11.99 -9.65
CA THR A 332 -4.55 -11.15 -9.82
C THR A 332 -5.01 -11.32 -11.26
N ASN A 333 -6.19 -11.91 -11.42
CA ASN A 333 -6.84 -12.04 -12.70
C ASN A 333 -8.22 -11.37 -12.62
N THR A 334 -8.30 -10.18 -13.20
CA THR A 334 -9.53 -9.40 -13.39
C THR A 334 -9.94 -9.37 -14.87
N GLY A 335 -9.32 -10.21 -15.72
CA GLY A 335 -9.47 -10.08 -17.18
C GLY A 335 -8.95 -8.75 -17.73
N ASN A 336 -8.00 -8.12 -17.02
CA ASN A 336 -7.52 -6.75 -17.25
C ASN A 336 -8.54 -5.63 -16.95
N ASP A 337 -9.70 -5.94 -16.38
CA ASP A 337 -10.61 -4.91 -15.88
C ASP A 337 -10.01 -4.18 -14.68
N VAL A 338 -10.21 -2.86 -14.62
CA VAL A 338 -9.91 -2.06 -13.44
C VAL A 338 -11.03 -2.25 -12.41
N LYS A 339 -10.68 -2.78 -11.23
CA LYS A 339 -11.63 -2.98 -10.12
C LYS A 339 -11.19 -2.20 -8.89
N LEU A 340 -12.16 -1.70 -8.11
CA LEU A 340 -11.91 -1.25 -6.74
C LEU A 340 -11.49 -2.47 -5.92
N ASN A 341 -10.25 -2.45 -5.43
CA ASN A 341 -9.69 -3.55 -4.68
C ASN A 341 -9.72 -3.32 -3.18
N GLN A 342 -9.43 -2.11 -2.71
CA GLN A 342 -9.49 -1.75 -1.30
C GLN A 342 -10.04 -0.34 -1.11
N LEU A 343 -10.82 -0.15 -0.06
CA LEU A 343 -11.29 1.14 0.40
C LEU A 343 -11.35 1.14 1.93
N PHE A 344 -10.44 1.86 2.57
CA PHE A 344 -10.40 1.97 4.03
C PHE A 344 -9.95 3.35 4.49
N TYR A 345 -10.40 3.73 5.68
CA TYR A 345 -9.90 4.87 6.43
C TYR A 345 -9.23 4.39 7.71
N ARG A 346 -8.05 4.93 8.01
CA ARG A 346 -7.23 4.56 9.16
C ARG A 346 -6.76 5.81 9.88
N PHE A 347 -6.95 5.87 11.18
CA PHE A 347 -6.65 7.05 11.98
C PHE A 347 -6.10 6.67 13.36
N PRO A 348 -5.24 7.51 13.95
CA PRO A 348 -4.67 7.25 15.26
C PRO A 348 -5.71 7.42 16.36
N LEU A 349 -5.64 6.57 17.38
CA LEU A 349 -6.35 6.72 18.65
C LEU A 349 -5.33 7.14 19.72
N GLY A 350 -5.19 8.45 19.91
CA GLY A 350 -4.11 9.03 20.70
C GLY A 350 -2.73 8.71 20.10
N ASN A 351 -1.72 8.52 20.95
CA ASN A 351 -0.36 8.21 20.51
C ASN A 351 -0.03 6.70 20.50
N LYS A 352 -1.00 5.87 20.90
CA LYS A 352 -0.80 4.44 21.22
C LYS A 352 -1.75 3.49 20.51
N GLY A 353 -2.74 4.00 19.79
CA GLY A 353 -3.70 3.19 19.08
C GLY A 353 -3.81 3.56 17.61
N LEU A 354 -4.21 2.60 16.79
CA LEU A 354 -4.52 2.78 15.39
C LEU A 354 -5.83 2.06 15.10
N VAL A 355 -6.80 2.78 14.54
CA VAL A 355 -8.11 2.24 14.17
C VAL A 355 -8.22 2.24 12.65
N SER A 356 -8.78 1.18 12.07
CA SER A 356 -9.07 1.07 10.65
C SER A 356 -10.52 0.68 10.45
N ILE A 357 -11.22 1.38 9.57
CA ILE A 357 -12.57 1.07 9.11
C ILE A 357 -12.50 0.88 7.60
N ALA A 358 -12.98 -0.24 7.10
CA ALA A 358 -12.93 -0.61 5.70
C ALA A 358 -14.32 -0.84 5.13
N ALA A 359 -14.57 -0.27 3.96
CA ALA A 359 -15.74 -0.57 3.15
C ALA A 359 -15.49 -1.74 2.19
N ALA A 360 -14.23 -1.99 1.83
CA ALA A 360 -13.87 -3.09 0.94
C ALA A 360 -12.41 -3.53 1.09
N GLY A 361 -12.18 -4.83 0.89
CA GLY A 361 -10.88 -5.38 0.57
C GLY A 361 -9.84 -5.37 1.68
N GLN A 362 -10.25 -5.39 2.95
CA GLN A 362 -9.33 -5.33 4.08
C GLN A 362 -9.31 -6.64 4.87
N GLY A 363 -8.14 -7.00 5.39
CA GLY A 363 -7.94 -8.12 6.30
C GLY A 363 -7.13 -7.71 7.52
N ALA A 364 -7.01 -8.60 8.51
CA ALA A 364 -6.38 -8.30 9.80
C ALA A 364 -4.89 -7.91 9.67
N THR A 365 -4.17 -8.51 8.71
CA THR A 365 -2.73 -8.28 8.47
C THR A 365 -2.39 -6.85 8.06
N ALA A 366 -3.37 -6.06 7.64
CA ALA A 366 -3.16 -4.65 7.29
C ALA A 366 -2.95 -3.73 8.50
N LEU A 367 -3.28 -4.22 9.70
CA LEU A 367 -3.17 -3.49 10.95
C LEU A 367 -2.43 -4.26 12.04
N ILE A 368 -2.59 -5.58 12.07
CA ILE A 368 -2.11 -6.47 13.13
C ILE A 368 -0.90 -7.27 12.61
N PRO A 369 0.28 -7.19 13.25
CA PRO A 369 1.52 -7.76 12.73
C PRO A 369 1.54 -9.28 12.79
N THR A 370 1.99 -9.94 11.71
CA THR A 370 2.08 -11.42 11.61
C THR A 370 3.43 -12.00 12.04
N LEU A 371 4.44 -11.14 12.20
CA LEU A 371 5.82 -11.46 12.58
C LEU A 371 6.60 -12.35 11.59
N ASN A 372 6.16 -12.48 10.34
CA ASN A 372 6.97 -13.15 9.32
C ASN A 372 8.07 -12.21 8.78
N PRO A 373 9.36 -12.56 8.89
CA PRO A 373 10.45 -11.75 8.35
C PRO A 373 10.70 -11.97 6.84
N ALA A 374 10.23 -13.07 6.26
CA ALA A 374 10.55 -13.45 4.89
C ALA A 374 9.56 -12.87 3.87
N PHE A 375 10.09 -12.32 2.79
CA PHE A 375 9.28 -12.05 1.60
C PHE A 375 8.92 -13.38 0.92
N SER A 376 7.64 -13.56 0.59
CA SER A 376 7.14 -14.78 -0.05
C SER A 376 6.57 -14.53 -1.44
N ILE A 377 6.74 -15.53 -2.32
CA ILE A 377 6.11 -15.61 -3.63
C ILE A 377 4.80 -16.41 -3.61
N SER A 378 4.58 -17.25 -2.60
CA SER A 378 3.35 -18.03 -2.42
C SER A 378 2.38 -17.34 -1.46
N SER A 379 1.10 -17.71 -1.52
CA SER A 379 0.12 -17.26 -0.52
C SER A 379 0.39 -17.92 0.84
N PHE A 380 0.86 -19.18 0.87
CA PHE A 380 1.19 -19.91 2.10
C PHE A 380 2.31 -19.24 2.89
N GLY A 381 3.36 -18.77 2.19
CA GLY A 381 4.53 -18.22 2.84
C GLY A 381 4.38 -16.79 3.37
N PHE A 382 3.24 -16.11 3.18
CA PHE A 382 3.03 -14.77 3.72
C PHE A 382 2.84 -14.74 5.23
N ASN A 383 1.98 -15.62 5.75
CA ASN A 383 1.62 -15.71 7.16
C ASN A 383 0.84 -17.01 7.41
N ASN A 384 0.58 -17.28 8.70
CA ASN A 384 -0.38 -18.29 9.08
C ASN A 384 -1.76 -18.00 8.45
N TYR A 385 -2.39 -18.99 7.81
CA TYR A 385 -3.65 -18.82 7.07
C TYR A 385 -4.80 -18.28 7.93
N ILE A 386 -4.74 -18.45 9.25
CA ILE A 386 -5.80 -18.02 10.17
C ILE A 386 -6.05 -16.51 10.08
N TYR A 387 -5.04 -15.71 9.69
CA TYR A 387 -5.18 -14.26 9.50
C TYR A 387 -6.03 -13.89 8.28
N ASP A 388 -6.20 -14.84 7.35
CA ASP A 388 -6.91 -14.64 6.08
C ASP A 388 -8.35 -15.19 6.12
N LEU A 389 -8.79 -15.76 7.25
CA LEU A 389 -10.17 -16.21 7.48
C LEU A 389 -11.20 -15.05 7.60
N GLY A 390 -10.78 -13.81 7.42
CA GLY A 390 -11.66 -12.64 7.38
C GLY A 390 -11.12 -11.59 6.43
N PHE A 391 -11.89 -11.25 5.40
CA PHE A 391 -11.50 -10.25 4.41
C PHE A 391 -12.73 -9.54 3.86
N GLY A 392 -12.64 -8.22 3.67
CA GLY A 392 -13.69 -7.41 3.05
C GLY A 392 -13.94 -6.11 3.80
N ALA A 393 -15.21 -5.85 4.12
CA ALA A 393 -15.62 -4.69 4.91
C ALA A 393 -15.57 -5.01 6.40
N GLY A 394 -15.38 -4.00 7.24
CA GLY A 394 -15.33 -4.16 8.68
C GLY A 394 -14.41 -3.18 9.37
N ALA A 395 -13.92 -3.53 10.55
CA ALA A 395 -13.06 -2.65 11.33
C ALA A 395 -12.02 -3.42 12.15
N GLY A 396 -10.93 -2.75 12.49
CA GLY A 396 -9.92 -3.25 13.39
C GLY A 396 -9.27 -2.15 14.22
N ILE A 397 -8.68 -2.55 15.32
CA ILE A 397 -7.90 -1.71 16.22
C ILE A 397 -6.61 -2.43 16.58
N TYR A 398 -5.51 -1.70 16.65
CA TYR A 398 -4.25 -2.14 17.23
C TYR A 398 -3.80 -1.12 18.26
N TYR A 399 -3.51 -1.57 19.47
CA TYR A 399 -3.18 -0.73 20.61
C TYR A 399 -1.90 -1.22 21.29
N GLN A 400 -0.91 -0.33 21.36
CA GLN A 400 0.37 -0.58 22.01
C GLN A 400 0.31 -0.02 23.44
N PHE A 401 0.25 -0.90 24.44
CA PHE A 401 0.20 -0.46 25.84
C PHE A 401 1.55 0.14 26.27
N ASN A 402 2.63 -0.54 25.89
CA ASN A 402 4.03 -0.17 26.12
C ASN A 402 4.91 -0.83 25.03
N ASP A 403 6.23 -0.72 25.16
CA ASP A 403 7.20 -1.25 24.17
C ASP A 403 7.24 -2.79 24.11
N VAL A 404 6.69 -3.47 25.12
CA VAL A 404 6.70 -4.93 25.23
C VAL A 404 5.38 -5.56 24.83
N ILE A 405 4.24 -4.93 25.12
CA ILE A 405 2.91 -5.53 24.96
C ILE A 405 2.02 -4.64 24.09
N ALA A 406 1.48 -5.24 23.04
CA ALA A 406 0.42 -4.68 22.22
C ALA A 406 -0.71 -5.69 22.00
N THR A 407 -1.89 -5.20 21.66
CA THR A 407 -3.04 -6.04 21.31
C THR A 407 -3.71 -5.54 20.04
N GLY A 408 -4.25 -6.46 19.26
CA GLY A 408 -5.05 -6.18 18.08
C GLY A 408 -6.38 -6.90 18.12
N ALA A 409 -7.43 -6.27 17.62
CA ALA A 409 -8.70 -6.92 17.35
C ALA A 409 -9.22 -6.48 15.98
N ALA A 410 -9.82 -7.39 15.23
CA ALA A 410 -10.39 -7.10 13.92
C ALA A 410 -11.63 -7.95 13.65
N TYR A 411 -12.58 -7.38 12.90
CA TYR A 411 -13.74 -8.06 12.35
C TYR A 411 -13.86 -7.67 10.88
N TYR A 412 -13.83 -8.66 9.99
CA TYR A 412 -14.00 -8.44 8.55
C TYR A 412 -14.94 -9.48 7.94
N THR A 413 -15.70 -9.05 6.95
CA THR A 413 -16.68 -9.88 6.23
C THR A 413 -16.68 -9.56 4.73
N GLY A 414 -16.80 -10.61 3.92
CA GLY A 414 -17.01 -10.50 2.48
C GLY A 414 -18.48 -10.31 2.10
N SER A 415 -19.40 -10.39 3.07
CA SER A 415 -20.85 -10.40 2.84
C SER A 415 -21.52 -9.03 3.03
N ALA A 416 -20.78 -8.01 3.51
CA ALA A 416 -21.35 -6.72 3.90
C ALA A 416 -22.18 -6.01 2.82
N SER A 417 -21.83 -6.18 1.54
CA SER A 417 -22.52 -5.55 0.43
C SER A 417 -23.79 -6.31 -0.01
N ASN A 418 -24.03 -7.51 0.50
CA ASN A 418 -25.26 -8.27 0.25
C ASN A 418 -26.32 -7.87 1.28
N SER A 419 -27.46 -7.35 0.83
CA SER A 419 -28.56 -6.89 1.70
C SER A 419 -29.18 -7.98 2.57
N ASP A 420 -29.10 -9.24 2.15
CA ASP A 420 -29.69 -10.37 2.89
C ASP A 420 -28.83 -10.76 4.10
N PHE A 421 -27.51 -10.56 4.01
CA PHE A 421 -26.54 -10.91 5.05
C PHE A 421 -26.09 -9.68 5.87
N GLY A 422 -25.93 -8.53 5.22
CA GLY A 422 -25.36 -7.33 5.83
C GLY A 422 -24.00 -7.58 6.49
N LEU A 423 -23.68 -6.77 7.50
CA LEU A 423 -22.39 -6.81 8.18
C LEU A 423 -22.22 -8.02 9.13
N PHE A 424 -23.32 -8.59 9.63
CA PHE A 424 -23.29 -9.51 10.78
C PHE A 424 -23.94 -10.88 10.56
N ASN A 425 -24.77 -11.07 9.52
CA ASN A 425 -25.47 -12.33 9.29
C ASN A 425 -24.81 -13.21 8.21
N GLY A 426 -23.71 -12.73 7.61
CA GLY A 426 -22.96 -13.45 6.58
C GLY A 426 -21.69 -14.13 7.08
N ALA A 427 -20.80 -14.48 6.15
CA ALA A 427 -19.50 -15.05 6.50
C ALA A 427 -18.59 -13.97 7.11
N PHE A 428 -17.88 -14.29 8.19
CA PHE A 428 -16.99 -13.34 8.86
C PHE A 428 -15.77 -14.02 9.47
N GLY A 429 -14.72 -13.25 9.66
CA GLY A 429 -13.58 -13.57 10.52
C GLY A 429 -13.40 -12.49 11.59
N ALA A 430 -13.36 -12.91 12.85
CA ALA A 430 -13.08 -12.07 14.00
C ALA A 430 -11.76 -12.52 14.66
N LEU A 431 -10.76 -11.64 14.67
CA LEU A 431 -9.42 -11.93 15.15
C LEU A 431 -9.14 -11.12 16.43
N ALA A 432 -8.49 -11.75 17.40
CA ALA A 432 -7.88 -11.10 18.56
C ALA A 432 -6.44 -11.57 18.70
N GLN A 433 -5.53 -10.65 19.02
CA GLN A 433 -4.11 -10.94 19.13
C GLN A 433 -3.46 -10.21 20.29
N VAL A 434 -2.53 -10.89 20.94
CA VAL A 434 -1.54 -10.28 21.84
C VAL A 434 -0.17 -10.42 21.18
N THR A 435 0.56 -9.32 21.10
CA THR A 435 1.93 -9.27 20.58
C THR A 435 2.88 -8.88 21.70
N LEU A 436 3.96 -9.66 21.83
CA LEU A 436 5.00 -9.51 22.84
C LEU A 436 6.34 -9.23 22.15
N THR A 437 6.99 -8.13 22.52
CA THR A 437 8.31 -7.72 22.05
C THR A 437 9.22 -7.39 23.23
N PRO A 438 9.72 -8.41 23.96
CA PRO A 438 10.57 -8.17 25.13
C PRO A 438 11.95 -7.59 24.78
N SER A 439 12.33 -7.57 23.50
CA SER A 439 13.56 -6.92 23.00
C SER A 439 13.42 -6.56 21.53
N ASP A 440 14.33 -5.73 21.02
CA ASP A 440 14.42 -5.37 19.58
C ASP A 440 14.83 -6.53 18.66
N ARG A 441 15.14 -7.70 19.24
CA ARG A 441 15.54 -8.90 18.50
C ARG A 441 14.47 -9.97 18.48
N PHE A 442 13.50 -9.95 19.39
CA PHE A 442 12.52 -11.03 19.53
C PHE A 442 11.10 -10.50 19.59
N GLY A 443 10.24 -11.07 18.75
CA GLY A 443 8.80 -10.86 18.77
C GLY A 443 8.05 -12.19 18.80
N MET A 444 6.93 -12.20 19.52
CA MET A 444 5.98 -13.30 19.56
C MET A 444 4.56 -12.78 19.46
N ALA A 445 3.68 -13.52 18.79
CA ALA A 445 2.25 -13.23 18.72
C ALA A 445 1.43 -14.46 19.08
N LEU A 446 0.40 -14.25 19.88
CA LEU A 446 -0.64 -15.21 20.22
C LEU A 446 -1.93 -14.71 19.58
N THR A 447 -2.47 -15.48 18.64
CA THR A 447 -3.60 -15.07 17.80
C THR A 447 -4.74 -16.06 17.97
N TYR A 448 -5.96 -15.54 18.19
CA TYR A 448 -7.19 -16.31 18.16
C TYR A 448 -8.08 -15.76 17.04
N VAL A 449 -8.71 -16.66 16.28
CA VAL A 449 -9.66 -16.28 15.22
C VAL A 449 -10.93 -17.10 15.35
N ARG A 450 -12.07 -16.41 15.38
CA ARG A 450 -13.38 -17.01 15.19
C ARG A 450 -13.80 -16.77 13.75
N TYR A 451 -14.09 -17.85 13.03
CA TYR A 451 -14.62 -17.80 11.68
C TYR A 451 -15.99 -18.45 11.62
N TYR A 452 -16.84 -17.95 10.73
CA TYR A 452 -18.12 -18.55 10.40
C TYR A 452 -18.45 -18.28 8.93
N SER A 453 -19.03 -19.28 8.27
CA SER A 453 -19.68 -19.12 6.97
C SER A 453 -21.00 -19.88 6.94
N PRO A 454 -22.12 -19.23 6.56
CA PRO A 454 -23.43 -19.88 6.49
C PRO A 454 -23.55 -20.87 5.32
N GLU A 455 -22.82 -20.64 4.23
CA GLU A 455 -22.75 -21.50 3.05
C GLU A 455 -21.30 -21.49 2.51
N THR A 456 -20.90 -22.51 1.74
CA THR A 456 -19.59 -22.55 1.03
C THR A 456 -18.38 -22.18 1.89
N ALA A 457 -18.31 -22.76 3.08
CA ALA A 457 -17.23 -22.49 4.03
C ALA A 457 -15.85 -22.85 3.46
N ASN A 458 -14.89 -21.94 3.67
CA ASN A 458 -13.48 -22.18 3.43
C ASN A 458 -12.68 -21.97 4.71
N THR A 459 -12.48 -23.04 5.48
CA THR A 459 -11.79 -22.99 6.77
C THR A 459 -10.28 -22.89 6.67
N ALA A 460 -9.72 -22.84 5.46
CA ALA A 460 -8.28 -22.70 5.21
C ALA A 460 -7.93 -21.54 4.25
N SER A 461 -8.88 -20.62 3.99
CA SER A 461 -8.69 -19.45 3.12
C SER A 461 -8.14 -19.79 1.71
N PHE A 462 -8.62 -20.89 1.12
CA PHE A 462 -8.17 -21.39 -0.19
C PHE A 462 -6.65 -21.70 -0.22
N LEU A 463 -6.14 -22.25 0.88
CA LEU A 463 -4.79 -22.78 1.05
C LEU A 463 -4.86 -24.22 1.56
N GLY A 464 -3.78 -24.97 1.41
CA GLY A 464 -3.71 -26.36 1.87
C GLY A 464 -4.56 -27.30 1.03
N SER A 465 -4.94 -28.45 1.61
CA SER A 465 -5.74 -29.45 0.92
C SER A 465 -7.19 -29.03 0.72
N GLU A 466 -7.87 -29.63 -0.26
CA GLU A 466 -9.30 -29.49 -0.46
C GLU A 466 -10.08 -29.87 0.81
N PHE A 467 -9.63 -30.91 1.52
CA PHE A 467 -10.24 -31.36 2.76
C PHE A 467 -10.10 -30.31 3.87
N ALA A 468 -8.96 -29.65 4.02
CA ALA A 468 -8.78 -28.57 4.98
C ALA A 468 -9.61 -27.32 4.64
N GLN A 469 -9.85 -27.07 3.35
CA GLN A 469 -10.69 -25.96 2.90
C GLN A 469 -12.16 -26.23 3.19
N SER A 470 -12.67 -27.42 2.88
CA SER A 470 -14.08 -27.78 3.06
C SER A 470 -14.22 -29.11 3.82
N PRO A 471 -13.98 -29.10 5.15
CA PRO A 471 -13.93 -30.30 5.97
C PRO A 471 -15.27 -31.02 6.05
N PHE A 472 -16.39 -30.30 5.84
CA PHE A 472 -17.74 -30.84 5.86
C PHE A 472 -18.44 -30.77 4.48
N GLY A 473 -17.65 -30.66 3.41
CA GLY A 473 -18.16 -30.44 2.05
C GLY A 473 -18.48 -28.97 1.74
N SER A 474 -18.85 -28.69 0.49
CA SER A 474 -19.01 -27.32 -0.03
C SER A 474 -20.33 -26.65 0.34
N ASN A 475 -21.34 -27.38 0.83
CA ASN A 475 -22.68 -26.84 1.08
C ASN A 475 -23.08 -27.00 2.56
N THR A 476 -22.13 -26.76 3.45
CA THR A 476 -22.32 -26.96 4.89
C THR A 476 -21.92 -25.69 5.63
N ALA A 477 -22.86 -25.13 6.40
CA ALA A 477 -22.56 -24.04 7.31
C ALA A 477 -21.47 -24.51 8.28
N THR A 478 -20.39 -23.74 8.42
CA THR A 478 -19.23 -24.16 9.21
C THR A 478 -18.71 -22.98 10.00
N SER A 479 -18.41 -23.23 11.27
CA SER A 479 -17.62 -22.32 12.08
C SER A 479 -16.26 -22.91 12.38
N SER A 480 -15.28 -22.07 12.72
CA SER A 480 -14.03 -22.55 13.28
C SER A 480 -13.48 -21.65 14.38
N ASN A 481 -12.75 -22.28 15.30
CA ASN A 481 -11.97 -21.62 16.33
C ASN A 481 -10.51 -21.91 16.05
N SER A 482 -9.74 -20.87 15.73
CA SER A 482 -8.35 -20.99 15.34
C SER A 482 -7.43 -20.36 16.36
N LEU A 483 -6.31 -21.02 16.63
CA LEU A 483 -5.25 -20.57 17.50
C LEU A 483 -3.94 -20.56 16.71
N GLY A 484 -3.17 -19.49 16.88
CA GLY A 484 -1.88 -19.33 16.23
C GLY A 484 -0.81 -18.82 17.18
N VAL A 485 0.40 -19.31 16.98
CA VAL A 485 1.62 -18.74 17.56
C VAL A 485 2.51 -18.34 16.41
N SER A 486 2.97 -17.09 16.39
CA SER A 486 4.01 -16.62 15.46
C SER A 486 5.20 -16.10 16.23
N THR A 487 6.40 -16.29 15.69
CA THR A 487 7.65 -15.80 16.30
C THR A 487 8.57 -15.22 15.25
N SER A 488 9.42 -14.28 15.68
CA SER A 488 10.51 -13.72 14.89
C SER A 488 11.70 -13.45 15.80
N TYR A 489 12.89 -13.88 15.38
CA TYR A 489 14.14 -13.66 16.08
C TYR A 489 15.23 -13.18 15.11
N ARG A 490 15.73 -11.97 15.35
CA ARG A 490 16.84 -11.36 14.63
C ARG A 490 18.17 -11.76 15.26
N PHE A 491 18.85 -12.72 14.65
CA PHE A 491 20.17 -13.19 15.07
C PHE A 491 21.26 -12.15 14.80
N SER A 492 21.15 -11.43 13.68
CA SER A 492 22.01 -10.32 13.30
C SER A 492 21.25 -9.38 12.36
N ASP A 493 21.84 -8.24 12.00
CA ASP A 493 21.23 -7.33 11.02
C ASP A 493 21.11 -7.94 9.61
N ARG A 494 21.76 -9.09 9.36
CA ARG A 494 21.73 -9.82 8.07
C ARG A 494 21.05 -11.18 8.14
N PHE A 495 20.46 -11.54 9.28
CA PHE A 495 19.78 -12.82 9.42
C PHE A 495 18.67 -12.77 10.47
N THR A 496 17.44 -13.01 10.01
CA THR A 496 16.25 -13.14 10.86
C THR A 496 15.57 -14.46 10.57
N LEU A 497 15.21 -15.19 11.62
CA LEU A 497 14.43 -16.41 11.55
C LEU A 497 13.04 -16.14 12.14
N GLY A 498 12.00 -16.62 11.49
CA GLY A 498 10.65 -16.59 12.00
C GLY A 498 9.93 -17.91 11.77
N GLY A 499 8.68 -17.94 12.15
CA GLY A 499 7.84 -19.10 11.93
C GLY A 499 6.52 -19.00 12.65
N TRP A 500 5.62 -19.90 12.32
CA TRP A 500 4.31 -19.99 12.93
C TRP A 500 3.83 -21.44 13.06
N VAL A 501 2.92 -21.64 14.00
CA VAL A 501 2.07 -22.83 14.12
C VAL A 501 0.63 -22.36 14.23
N GLY A 502 -0.27 -23.02 13.51
CA GLY A 502 -1.70 -22.78 13.50
C GLY A 502 -2.48 -24.06 13.70
N TYR A 503 -3.53 -23.96 14.52
CA TYR A 503 -4.52 -25.00 14.75
C TYR A 503 -5.91 -24.40 14.57
N SER A 504 -6.80 -25.10 13.88
CA SER A 504 -8.22 -24.75 13.83
C SER A 504 -9.08 -25.96 14.15
N ASN A 505 -10.04 -25.77 15.04
CA ASN A 505 -11.15 -26.70 15.22
C ASN A 505 -12.35 -26.20 14.44
N ALA A 506 -12.69 -26.88 13.36
CA ALA A 506 -13.87 -26.61 12.54
C ALA A 506 -15.07 -27.42 13.05
N ILE A 507 -16.26 -26.83 12.99
CA ILE A 507 -17.52 -27.41 13.46
C ILE A 507 -18.58 -27.22 12.38
N ALA A 508 -19.26 -28.30 12.01
CA ALA A 508 -20.42 -28.24 11.12
C ALA A 508 -21.62 -27.64 11.87
N GLU A 509 -22.08 -26.46 11.43
CA GLU A 509 -23.24 -25.75 11.99
C GLU A 509 -24.56 -26.15 11.31
N SER A 510 -24.46 -26.92 10.22
CA SER A 510 -25.59 -27.59 9.57
C SER A 510 -25.19 -28.99 9.14
N SER A 511 -26.16 -29.87 8.92
CA SER A 511 -25.88 -31.17 8.32
C SER A 511 -25.58 -31.00 6.82
N PRO A 512 -24.53 -31.63 6.29
CA PRO A 512 -24.23 -31.66 4.86
C PRO A 512 -25.43 -32.14 4.03
N ARG A 513 -25.72 -31.43 2.94
CA ARG A 513 -26.90 -31.70 2.09
C ARG A 513 -26.67 -32.80 1.03
N ASN A 514 -25.48 -33.36 0.93
CA ASN A 514 -25.12 -34.38 -0.06
C ASN A 514 -25.23 -35.79 0.52
N ASN A 515 -25.92 -36.69 -0.19
CA ASN A 515 -26.21 -38.06 0.23
C ASN A 515 -24.95 -38.93 0.47
N ASP A 516 -23.80 -38.55 -0.10
CA ASP A 516 -22.53 -39.29 0.03
C ASP A 516 -21.64 -38.78 1.18
N PHE A 517 -22.15 -37.87 2.01
CA PHE A 517 -21.40 -37.25 3.09
C PHE A 517 -22.05 -37.54 4.44
N ASP A 518 -21.51 -38.50 5.19
CA ASP A 518 -22.03 -38.95 6.49
C ASP A 518 -21.65 -38.01 7.66
N GLY A 519 -21.78 -36.71 7.42
CA GLY A 519 -21.57 -35.68 8.43
C GLY A 519 -22.88 -35.27 9.08
N SER A 520 -22.82 -34.79 10.32
CA SER A 520 -23.98 -34.25 11.02
C SER A 520 -23.67 -32.89 11.60
N THR A 521 -24.72 -32.13 11.92
CA THR A 521 -24.56 -30.90 12.70
C THR A 521 -23.82 -31.23 14.01
N GLY A 522 -22.74 -30.51 14.29
CA GLY A 522 -21.86 -30.73 15.44
C GLY A 522 -20.63 -31.60 15.16
N SER A 523 -20.51 -32.21 13.97
CA SER A 523 -19.27 -32.88 13.54
C SER A 523 -18.08 -31.91 13.60
N LYS A 524 -16.92 -32.43 14.01
CA LYS A 524 -15.69 -31.67 14.23
C LYS A 524 -14.58 -32.11 13.30
N ALA A 525 -13.68 -31.18 13.01
CA ALA A 525 -12.47 -31.47 12.27
C ALA A 525 -11.30 -30.59 12.73
N ASP A 526 -10.11 -31.16 12.76
CA ASP A 526 -8.89 -30.50 13.22
C ASP A 526 -7.96 -30.20 12.05
N ILE A 527 -7.61 -28.92 11.88
CA ILE A 527 -6.74 -28.45 10.80
C ILE A 527 -5.46 -27.91 11.41
N TRP A 528 -4.31 -28.36 10.91
CA TRP A 528 -2.99 -27.94 11.37
C TRP A 528 -2.18 -27.33 10.23
N SER A 529 -1.38 -26.32 10.54
CA SER A 529 -0.39 -25.74 9.61
C SER A 529 0.79 -25.18 10.40
N TRP A 530 1.98 -25.21 9.81
CA TRP A 530 3.15 -24.57 10.41
C TRP A 530 4.14 -24.17 9.32
N ALA A 531 4.99 -23.20 9.62
CA ALA A 531 6.15 -22.89 8.78
C ALA A 531 7.31 -22.33 9.59
N ILE A 532 8.50 -22.50 9.05
CA ILE A 532 9.73 -21.81 9.44
C ILE A 532 10.14 -20.93 8.27
N THR A 533 10.49 -19.68 8.56
CA THR A 533 10.90 -18.70 7.56
C THR A 533 12.25 -18.12 7.92
N ALA A 534 13.10 -17.91 6.92
CA ALA A 534 14.39 -17.29 7.10
C ALA A 534 14.55 -16.17 6.08
N ALA A 535 15.01 -15.02 6.55
CA ALA A 535 15.28 -13.84 5.73
C ALA A 535 16.73 -13.40 5.92
N PHE A 536 17.42 -13.22 4.80
CA PHE A 536 18.78 -12.71 4.76
C PHE A 536 18.83 -11.42 3.94
N PRO A 537 18.66 -10.26 4.57
CA PRO A 537 18.78 -8.98 3.89
C PRO A 537 20.23 -8.69 3.48
N ASP A 538 20.38 -7.90 2.43
CA ASP A 538 21.62 -7.31 1.94
C ASP A 538 22.73 -8.32 1.58
N ILE A 539 22.33 -9.53 1.14
CA ILE A 539 23.28 -10.47 0.53
C ILE A 539 23.57 -10.02 -0.90
N GLY A 540 24.83 -9.65 -1.18
CA GLY A 540 25.30 -9.30 -2.52
C GLY A 540 25.01 -7.87 -2.98
N LYS A 541 23.84 -7.29 -2.64
CA LYS A 541 23.49 -5.88 -2.91
C LYS A 541 22.63 -5.31 -1.78
N LEU A 542 22.86 -4.05 -1.42
CA LEU A 542 22.00 -3.33 -0.46
C LEU A 542 20.54 -3.29 -0.97
N GLY A 543 19.59 -3.56 -0.08
CA GLY A 543 18.16 -3.68 -0.38
C GLY A 543 17.74 -5.03 -0.97
N SER A 544 18.66 -5.97 -1.19
CA SER A 544 18.32 -7.33 -1.59
C SER A 544 17.83 -8.16 -0.39
N GLN A 545 17.06 -9.22 -0.65
CA GLN A 545 16.69 -10.16 0.40
C GLN A 545 16.53 -11.57 -0.17
N LEU A 546 17.31 -12.51 0.39
CA LEU A 546 17.14 -13.94 0.16
C LEU A 546 16.16 -14.51 1.20
N ASN A 547 15.22 -15.32 0.76
CA ASN A 547 14.16 -15.87 1.58
C ASN A 547 14.07 -17.38 1.41
N LEU A 548 13.94 -18.08 2.53
CA LEU A 548 13.66 -19.52 2.59
C LEU A 548 12.42 -19.74 3.43
N ILE A 549 11.50 -20.57 2.95
CA ILE A 549 10.29 -20.94 3.66
C ILE A 549 10.12 -22.45 3.56
N VAL A 550 9.94 -23.11 4.70
CA VAL A 550 9.64 -24.54 4.78
C VAL A 550 8.46 -24.72 5.72
N GLY A 551 7.47 -25.51 5.33
CA GLY A 551 6.33 -25.74 6.20
C GLY A 551 5.35 -26.79 5.71
N MET A 552 4.30 -26.97 6.49
CA MET A 552 3.15 -27.80 6.16
C MET A 552 1.95 -26.87 5.90
N PRO A 553 1.46 -26.80 4.64
CA PRO A 553 0.18 -26.18 4.32
C PRO A 553 -0.96 -26.74 5.18
N PRO A 554 -2.11 -26.05 5.27
CA PRO A 554 -3.25 -26.52 6.04
C PRO A 554 -3.64 -27.97 5.72
N ARG A 555 -3.50 -28.83 6.73
CA ARG A 555 -3.78 -30.26 6.70
C ARG A 555 -4.98 -30.58 7.59
N LEU A 556 -5.94 -31.32 7.07
CA LEU A 556 -7.05 -31.89 7.83
C LEU A 556 -6.60 -33.15 8.58
N ALA A 557 -6.06 -32.98 9.78
CA ALA A 557 -5.44 -34.05 10.55
C ALA A 557 -6.46 -35.03 11.17
N SER A 558 -7.66 -34.55 11.51
CA SER A 558 -8.75 -35.35 12.05
C SER A 558 -10.10 -34.84 11.54
N ASN A 559 -11.09 -35.73 11.44
CA ASN A 559 -12.47 -35.39 11.10
C ASN A 559 -13.40 -36.51 11.60
N ASP A 560 -14.56 -36.13 12.13
CA ASP A 560 -15.62 -37.06 12.52
C ASP A 560 -16.27 -37.74 11.30
N VAL A 561 -16.18 -37.13 10.11
CA VAL A 561 -16.70 -37.69 8.87
C VAL A 561 -15.73 -38.75 8.33
N ALA A 562 -16.23 -39.97 8.19
CA ALA A 562 -15.44 -41.09 7.69
C ALA A 562 -14.85 -40.81 6.30
N GLY A 563 -13.59 -41.18 6.10
CA GLY A 563 -12.88 -40.98 4.83
C GLY A 563 -12.51 -39.53 4.51
N ARG A 564 -12.84 -38.55 5.38
CA ARG A 564 -12.58 -37.13 5.17
C ARG A 564 -11.41 -36.64 6.01
N ARG A 565 -10.25 -37.25 5.83
CA ARG A 565 -9.00 -36.93 6.55
C ARG A 565 -7.82 -37.01 5.61
N ASP A 566 -6.88 -36.09 5.77
CA ASP A 566 -5.58 -36.14 5.10
C ASP A 566 -4.65 -37.13 5.81
N ARG A 567 -4.39 -38.27 5.15
CA ARG A 567 -3.63 -39.38 5.76
C ARG A 567 -2.14 -39.10 5.83
N ASP A 568 -1.63 -38.35 4.86
CA ASP A 568 -0.19 -38.12 4.67
C ASP A 568 0.17 -36.65 4.96
N VAL A 569 1.41 -36.25 4.70
CA VAL A 569 1.92 -34.91 5.02
C VAL A 569 2.54 -34.30 3.78
N SER A 570 2.13 -33.08 3.46
CA SER A 570 2.74 -32.31 2.38
C SER A 570 3.77 -31.37 2.97
N TYR A 571 4.85 -31.15 2.22
CA TYR A 571 5.84 -30.15 2.57
C TYR A 571 5.91 -29.09 1.49
N HIS A 572 5.78 -27.84 1.91
CA HIS A 572 6.02 -26.65 1.09
C HIS A 572 7.46 -26.22 1.29
N LEU A 573 8.21 -26.14 0.20
CA LEU A 573 9.56 -25.60 0.15
C LEU A 573 9.56 -24.39 -0.77
N GLU A 574 10.07 -23.26 -0.34
CA GLU A 574 10.16 -22.05 -1.15
C GLU A 574 11.49 -21.34 -0.95
N LEU A 575 12.06 -20.92 -2.06
CA LEU A 575 13.28 -20.14 -2.16
C LEU A 575 13.00 -18.95 -3.07
N SER A 576 13.23 -17.73 -2.60
CA SER A 576 13.12 -16.54 -3.43
C SER A 576 14.23 -15.53 -3.13
N TYR A 577 14.61 -14.75 -4.13
CA TYR A 577 15.61 -13.70 -3.96
C TYR A 577 15.11 -12.41 -4.58
N ARG A 578 14.72 -11.44 -3.74
CA ARG A 578 14.31 -10.11 -4.21
C ARG A 578 15.54 -9.26 -4.42
N TYR A 579 15.84 -8.93 -5.67
CA TYR A 579 17.00 -8.14 -6.07
C TYR A 579 16.58 -6.75 -6.56
N PRO A 580 17.04 -5.66 -5.93
CA PRO A 580 16.81 -4.31 -6.44
C PRO A 580 17.72 -4.07 -7.64
N LEU A 581 17.16 -3.92 -8.84
CA LEU A 581 17.91 -3.45 -10.00
C LEU A 581 18.22 -1.95 -9.84
N THR A 582 17.20 -1.19 -9.47
CA THR A 582 17.24 0.21 -9.04
C THR A 582 16.32 0.40 -7.84
N ASP A 583 16.20 1.62 -7.31
CA ASP A 583 15.29 1.91 -6.18
C ASP A 583 13.80 1.71 -6.53
N ARG A 584 13.48 1.65 -7.83
CA ARG A 584 12.12 1.56 -8.36
C ARG A 584 11.86 0.26 -9.12
N ILE A 585 12.88 -0.55 -9.39
CA ILE A 585 12.77 -1.77 -10.20
C ILE A 585 13.36 -2.94 -9.42
N PHE A 586 12.55 -3.95 -9.17
CA PHE A 586 12.95 -5.17 -8.48
C PHE A 586 12.77 -6.38 -9.38
N ILE A 587 13.71 -7.31 -9.33
CA ILE A 587 13.62 -8.61 -9.98
C ILE A 587 13.64 -9.67 -8.90
N THR A 588 12.67 -10.57 -8.91
CA THR A 588 12.50 -11.63 -7.91
C THR A 588 12.39 -12.98 -8.62
N PRO A 589 13.52 -13.66 -8.88
CA PRO A 589 13.50 -15.09 -9.12
C PRO A 589 13.04 -15.84 -7.87
N GLY A 590 12.31 -16.93 -8.07
CA GLY A 590 11.98 -17.85 -7.00
C GLY A 590 11.47 -19.20 -7.52
N VAL A 591 11.48 -20.17 -6.64
CA VAL A 591 10.96 -21.51 -6.86
C VAL A 591 10.17 -21.93 -5.63
N LEU A 592 9.02 -22.57 -5.84
CA LEU A 592 8.30 -23.30 -4.81
C LEU A 592 8.16 -24.76 -5.23
N VAL A 593 8.21 -25.67 -4.27
CA VAL A 593 8.09 -27.12 -4.47
C VAL A 593 7.15 -27.66 -3.39
N ILE A 594 6.16 -28.42 -3.82
CA ILE A 594 5.20 -29.11 -2.96
C ILE A 594 5.44 -30.61 -3.08
N ILE A 595 5.87 -31.22 -1.98
CA ILE A 595 6.01 -32.67 -1.85
C ILE A 595 4.67 -33.23 -1.36
N ASP A 596 4.26 -34.36 -1.93
CA ASP A 596 3.02 -35.07 -1.62
C ASP A 596 1.80 -34.13 -1.55
N PRO A 597 1.52 -33.32 -2.60
CA PRO A 597 0.47 -32.30 -2.57
C PRO A 597 -0.89 -32.90 -2.20
N GLU A 598 -1.80 -32.09 -1.65
CA GLU A 598 -3.07 -32.56 -1.09
C GLU A 598 -2.95 -33.58 0.06
N HIS A 599 -1.78 -33.61 0.71
CA HIS A 599 -1.48 -34.53 1.80
C HIS A 599 -1.73 -35.99 1.41
N ASN A 600 -1.24 -36.34 0.23
CA ASN A 600 -1.42 -37.63 -0.43
C ASN A 600 -0.09 -38.08 -1.05
N ASP A 601 0.49 -39.16 -0.54
CA ASP A 601 1.79 -39.69 -0.97
C ASP A 601 1.74 -40.40 -2.34
N GLU A 602 0.54 -40.63 -2.87
CA GLU A 602 0.34 -41.09 -4.26
C GLU A 602 0.53 -39.96 -5.29
N ASN A 603 0.52 -38.69 -4.86
CA ASN A 603 0.74 -37.57 -5.75
C ASN A 603 2.23 -37.30 -5.98
N ASP A 604 2.60 -37.09 -7.25
CA ASP A 604 3.95 -36.65 -7.60
C ASP A 604 4.26 -35.25 -7.03
N THR A 605 5.54 -35.01 -6.74
CA THR A 605 6.02 -33.69 -6.35
C THR A 605 5.78 -32.66 -7.46
N ILE A 606 5.28 -31.48 -7.09
CA ILE A 606 5.01 -30.37 -8.02
C ILE A 606 5.95 -29.21 -7.72
N GLY A 607 6.64 -28.71 -8.74
CA GLY A 607 7.45 -27.50 -8.70
C GLY A 607 6.82 -26.35 -9.48
N VAL A 608 7.05 -25.11 -9.04
CA VAL A 608 6.72 -23.91 -9.81
C VAL A 608 7.89 -22.93 -9.75
N GLY A 609 8.45 -22.62 -10.93
CA GLY A 609 9.45 -21.57 -11.11
C GLY A 609 8.79 -20.23 -11.42
N LEU A 610 9.35 -19.14 -10.90
CA LEU A 610 8.85 -17.78 -11.06
C LEU A 610 10.01 -16.80 -11.30
N LEU A 611 9.82 -15.89 -12.23
CA LEU A 611 10.57 -14.65 -12.36
C LEU A 611 9.59 -13.47 -12.37
N ARG A 612 9.60 -12.66 -11.31
CA ARG A 612 8.76 -11.47 -11.19
C ARG A 612 9.60 -10.20 -11.30
N THR A 613 9.22 -9.28 -12.19
CA THR A 613 9.76 -7.93 -12.26
C THR A 613 8.72 -6.95 -11.76
N GLN A 614 9.07 -6.08 -10.81
CA GLN A 614 8.20 -5.07 -10.24
C GLN A 614 8.75 -3.67 -10.53
N PHE A 615 7.88 -2.78 -11.00
CA PHE A 615 8.13 -1.36 -11.22
C PHE A 615 7.28 -0.54 -10.25
N ASN A 616 7.88 0.39 -9.51
CA ASN A 616 7.20 1.28 -8.57
C ASN A 616 7.39 2.75 -9.01
N PHE A 617 6.34 3.57 -8.92
CA PHE A 617 6.38 4.97 -9.30
C PHE A 617 5.42 5.86 -8.50
#